data_AF-A0A7V5UKT3-F1
#
_entry.id   AF-A0A7V5UKT3-F1
#
_cell.length_a   1.000
_cell.length_b   1.000
_cell.length_c   1.000
_cell.angle_alpha   90.00
_cell.angle_beta   90.00
_cell.angle_gamma   90.00
#
_symmetry.space_group_name_H-M   'P 1'
#
loop_
_entity.id
_entity.type
_entity.pdbx_description
1 polymer ?
#
loop_
_entity_poly.entity_id
_entity_poly.type
_entity_poly.pdbx_seq_one_letter_code
_entity_poly.pdbx_strand_id
1 'polypeptide(L)'
;MQRPIAPNARVKWGSATRVLPNRPLTWNDVRRCLRPMSRAPKAHDVMIGRVVEMGRHTGLELDSGRKAKFFVGDLLGLVFGHRYATRQFLGEVPPLLNHYHILSQGGVCGRVV
;
A
#
# COMPACT_ATOMS: atom_id res chain seq x y z
N MET A 1 -16.76 -3.48 14.40
CA MET A 1 -15.48 -4.21 14.59
C MET A 1 -14.88 -4.55 13.22
N GLN A 2 -13.59 -4.31 12.99
CA GLN A 2 -12.93 -4.84 11.79
C GLN A 2 -12.69 -6.35 11.95
N ARG A 3 -12.94 -7.15 10.90
CA ARG A 3 -12.62 -8.59 10.92
C ARG A 3 -11.11 -8.83 11.10
N PRO A 4 -10.70 -9.84 11.88
CA PRO A 4 -9.31 -10.26 11.96
C PRO A 4 -8.82 -10.76 10.60
N ILE A 5 -7.52 -10.61 10.34
CA ILE A 5 -6.90 -11.03 9.08
C ILE A 5 -6.60 -12.53 9.16
N ALA A 6 -7.07 -13.30 8.19
CA ALA A 6 -6.75 -14.73 8.09
C ALA A 6 -5.23 -14.94 7.90
N PRO A 7 -4.58 -15.92 8.57
CA PRO A 7 -3.12 -16.12 8.46
C PRO A 7 -2.62 -16.30 7.02
N ASN A 8 -3.41 -16.95 6.17
CA ASN A 8 -3.13 -17.21 4.76
C ASN A 8 -3.57 -16.06 3.80
N ALA A 9 -4.09 -14.95 4.32
CA ALA A 9 -4.48 -13.81 3.49
C ALA A 9 -3.28 -13.30 2.71
N ARG A 10 -3.40 -13.23 1.37
CA ARG A 10 -2.31 -12.82 0.49
C ARG A 10 -2.09 -11.32 0.53
N VAL A 11 -0.82 -10.91 0.45
CA VAL A 11 -0.40 -9.51 0.28
C VAL A 11 -0.17 -9.23 -1.20
N LYS A 12 -0.82 -8.20 -1.73
CA LYS A 12 -0.65 -7.70 -3.11
C LYS A 12 0.45 -6.65 -3.10
N TRP A 13 1.63 -6.99 -3.59
CA TRP A 13 2.79 -6.10 -3.65
C TRP A 13 2.78 -5.27 -4.93
N GLY A 14 2.81 -3.93 -4.80
CA GLY A 14 2.83 -3.03 -5.96
C GLY A 14 4.18 -3.03 -6.68
N SER A 15 4.19 -2.78 -7.99
CA SER A 15 5.42 -2.80 -8.81
C SER A 15 6.51 -1.83 -8.36
N ALA A 16 6.16 -0.72 -7.69
CA ALA A 16 7.11 0.19 -7.05
C ALA A 16 7.91 -0.45 -5.90
N THR A 17 7.44 -1.57 -5.32
CA THR A 17 8.15 -2.34 -4.28
C THR A 17 9.09 -3.42 -4.84
N ARG A 18 9.24 -3.53 -6.17
CA ARG A 18 10.01 -4.60 -6.85
C ARG A 18 11.48 -4.74 -6.43
N VAL A 19 12.06 -3.67 -5.86
CA VAL A 19 13.45 -3.63 -5.39
C VAL A 19 13.66 -4.31 -4.03
N LEU A 20 12.60 -4.61 -3.27
CA LEU A 20 12.71 -5.30 -1.99
C LEU A 20 13.14 -6.77 -2.22
N PRO A 21 14.25 -7.25 -1.64
CA PRO A 21 14.74 -8.61 -1.91
C PRO A 21 13.79 -9.71 -1.41
N ASN A 22 13.05 -9.45 -0.34
CA ASN A 22 12.05 -10.35 0.22
C ASN A 22 10.69 -9.63 0.33
N ARG A 23 9.67 -10.16 -0.34
CA ARG A 23 8.28 -9.70 -0.29
C ARG A 23 7.38 -10.85 0.18
N PRO A 24 7.13 -11.00 1.49
CA PRO A 24 6.43 -12.17 2.00
C PRO A 24 4.97 -12.22 1.49
N LEU A 25 4.52 -13.41 1.10
CA LEU A 25 3.28 -13.57 0.33
C LEU A 25 2.01 -13.56 1.19
N THR A 26 2.11 -13.93 2.47
CA THR A 26 0.95 -14.03 3.37
C THR A 26 1.06 -13.11 4.59
N TRP A 27 -0.09 -12.80 5.19
CA TRP A 27 -0.16 -12.08 6.47
C TRP A 27 0.68 -12.75 7.57
N ASN A 28 0.69 -14.09 7.65
CA ASN A 28 1.45 -14.80 8.67
C ASN A 28 2.97 -14.61 8.56
N ASP A 29 3.47 -14.39 7.36
CA ASP A 29 4.89 -14.15 7.11
C ASP A 29 5.22 -12.66 7.35
N VAL A 30 4.41 -11.77 6.76
CA VAL A 30 4.57 -10.31 6.85
C VAL A 30 4.47 -9.80 8.30
N ARG A 31 3.55 -10.31 9.11
CA ARG A 31 3.37 -9.86 10.50
C ARG A 31 4.60 -10.07 11.40
N ARG A 32 5.56 -10.90 10.99
CA ARG A 32 6.80 -11.18 11.73
C ARG A 32 7.87 -10.10 11.50
N CYS A 33 7.91 -9.51 10.30
CA CYS A 33 8.84 -8.43 9.98
C CYS A 33 8.23 -7.03 10.12
N LEU A 34 6.90 -6.90 10.20
CA LEU A 34 6.23 -5.63 10.45
C LEU A 34 6.66 -4.96 11.77
N ARG A 35 6.54 -3.64 11.79
CA ARG A 35 6.63 -2.79 12.97
C ARG A 35 5.39 -1.88 13.00
N PRO A 36 4.80 -1.59 14.18
CA PRO A 36 3.76 -0.57 14.28
C PRO A 36 4.24 0.77 13.73
N MET A 37 3.37 1.51 13.06
CA MET A 37 3.69 2.84 12.55
C MET A 37 3.68 3.85 13.72
N SER A 38 4.85 4.04 14.33
CA SER A 38 5.05 4.89 15.53
C SER A 38 5.61 6.29 15.23
N ARG A 39 5.81 6.62 13.95
CA ARG A 39 6.32 7.91 13.47
C ARG A 39 5.64 8.32 12.17
N ALA A 40 5.76 9.59 11.81
CA ALA A 40 5.42 10.04 10.46
C ALA A 40 6.21 9.22 9.41
N PRO A 41 5.57 8.84 8.29
CA PRO A 41 6.27 8.18 7.19
C PRO A 41 7.26 9.15 6.52
N LYS A 42 8.26 8.57 5.85
CA LYS A 42 9.21 9.25 4.97
C LYS A 42 9.07 8.68 3.57
N ALA A 43 9.48 9.43 2.56
CA ALA A 43 9.60 8.88 1.21
C ALA A 43 10.49 7.62 1.24
N HIS A 44 10.09 6.60 0.46
CA HIS A 44 10.70 5.26 0.41
C HIS A 44 10.42 4.34 1.61
N ASP A 45 9.71 4.78 2.66
CA ASP A 45 9.17 3.84 3.66
C ASP A 45 8.16 2.90 3.00
N VAL A 46 8.20 1.62 3.37
CA VAL A 46 7.26 0.60 2.89
C VAL A 46 6.25 0.28 3.98
N MET A 47 4.96 0.27 3.63
CA MET A 47 3.88 -0.09 4.52
C MET A 47 3.06 -1.27 4.02
N ILE A 48 2.40 -1.94 4.97
CA ILE A 48 1.35 -2.91 4.70
C ILE A 48 0.03 -2.28 5.11
N GLY A 49 -0.84 -2.03 4.14
CA GLY A 49 -2.16 -1.44 4.35
C GLY A 49 -3.27 -2.47 4.16
N ARG A 50 -4.38 -2.31 4.89
CA ARG A 50 -5.67 -2.94 4.55
C ARG A 50 -6.46 -1.97 3.67
N VAL A 51 -7.02 -2.41 2.55
CA VAL A 51 -8.00 -1.60 1.80
C VAL A 51 -9.26 -1.45 2.65
N VAL A 52 -9.58 -0.21 3.04
CA VAL A 52 -10.80 0.11 3.80
C VAL A 52 -11.90 0.70 2.92
N GLU A 53 -11.52 1.39 1.85
CA GLU A 53 -12.42 2.11 0.94
C GLU A 53 -11.86 2.06 -0.49
N MET A 54 -12.73 2.18 -1.49
CA MET A 54 -12.39 2.17 -2.91
C MET A 54 -12.39 3.60 -3.48
N GLY A 55 -11.21 4.08 -3.92
CA GLY A 55 -11.07 5.36 -4.60
C GLY A 55 -11.02 5.26 -6.13
N ARG A 56 -10.48 6.30 -6.79
CA ARG A 56 -10.30 6.34 -8.27
C ARG A 56 -9.45 5.20 -8.84
N HIS A 57 -8.50 4.68 -8.06
CA HIS A 57 -7.71 3.51 -8.46
C HIS A 57 -8.39 2.23 -7.97
N THR A 58 -8.82 1.37 -8.90
CA THR A 58 -9.57 0.13 -8.65
C THR A 58 -8.72 -1.14 -8.72
N GLY A 59 -7.40 -0.99 -8.86
CA GLY A 59 -6.46 -2.11 -8.88
C GLY A 59 -4.99 -1.68 -8.77
N LEU A 60 -4.14 -2.70 -8.58
CA LEU A 60 -2.70 -2.62 -8.43
C LEU A 60 -2.02 -3.29 -9.63
N GLU A 61 -0.95 -2.68 -10.12
CA GLU A 61 0.06 -3.38 -10.91
C GLU A 61 0.99 -4.09 -9.93
N LEU A 62 1.04 -5.42 -10.03
CA LEU A 62 1.90 -6.26 -9.21
C LEU A 62 3.35 -6.19 -9.68
N ASP A 63 4.28 -6.54 -8.80
CA ASP A 63 5.70 -6.73 -9.13
C ASP A 63 5.97 -7.66 -10.33
N SER A 64 5.11 -8.66 -10.54
CA SER A 64 5.07 -9.53 -11.73
C SER A 64 4.62 -8.87 -13.04
N GLY A 65 4.31 -7.56 -13.04
CA GLY A 65 3.72 -6.83 -14.17
C GLY A 65 2.23 -7.12 -14.42
N ARG A 66 1.64 -8.10 -13.71
CA ARG A 66 0.21 -8.41 -13.80
C ARG A 66 -0.63 -7.38 -13.06
N LYS A 67 -1.83 -7.08 -13.56
CA LYS A 67 -2.81 -6.25 -12.84
C LYS A 67 -3.70 -7.11 -11.94
N ALA A 68 -3.96 -6.63 -10.72
CA ALA A 68 -4.88 -7.21 -9.75
C ALA A 68 -5.95 -6.17 -9.35
N LYS A 69 -7.22 -6.57 -9.25
CA LYS A 69 -8.28 -5.70 -8.72
C LYS A 69 -8.14 -5.54 -7.20
N PHE A 70 -8.55 -4.37 -6.68
CA PHE A 70 -8.76 -4.15 -5.25
C PHE A 70 -10.15 -4.62 -4.82
N PHE A 71 -10.22 -5.09 -3.58
CA PHE A 71 -11.43 -5.37 -2.82
C PHE A 71 -11.22 -4.87 -1.39
N VAL A 72 -12.29 -4.40 -0.75
CA VAL A 72 -12.24 -4.02 0.67
C VAL A 72 -11.82 -5.23 1.51
N GLY A 73 -10.83 -5.04 2.37
CA GLY A 73 -10.20 -6.10 3.17
C GLY A 73 -8.89 -6.65 2.60
N ASP A 74 -8.54 -6.37 1.33
CA ASP A 74 -7.24 -6.74 0.74
C ASP A 74 -6.07 -6.19 1.55
N LEU A 75 -4.97 -6.95 1.61
CA LEU A 75 -3.68 -6.45 2.09
C LEU A 75 -2.80 -6.02 0.92
N LEU A 76 -2.24 -4.81 1.01
CA LEU A 76 -1.38 -4.22 0.00
C LEU A 76 0.00 -3.91 0.57
N GLY A 77 1.06 -4.27 -0.17
CA GLY A 77 2.41 -3.78 0.06
C GLY A 77 2.67 -2.55 -0.82
N LEU A 78 2.84 -1.40 -0.18
CA LEU A 78 2.91 -0.07 -0.81
C LEU A 78 4.14 0.71 -0.32
N VAL A 79 4.61 1.67 -1.11
CA VAL A 79 5.71 2.57 -0.74
C VAL A 79 5.22 4.01 -0.62
N PHE A 80 5.71 4.75 0.38
CA PHE A 80 5.44 6.18 0.50
C PHE A 80 6.24 7.00 -0.51
N GLY A 81 5.58 7.91 -1.20
CA GLY A 81 6.25 8.82 -2.13
C GLY A 81 5.35 9.95 -2.60
N HIS A 82 5.97 11.04 -3.06
CA HIS A 82 5.26 12.13 -3.71
C HIS A 82 4.86 11.72 -5.14
N ARG A 83 3.70 12.15 -5.61
CA ARG A 83 3.26 11.97 -7.00
C ARG A 83 2.50 13.20 -7.46
N TYR A 84 3.04 13.89 -8.47
CA TYR A 84 2.27 14.88 -9.21
C TYR A 84 1.52 14.20 -10.36
N ALA A 85 0.21 14.45 -10.48
CA ALA A 85 -0.60 13.99 -11.60
C ALA A 85 -1.32 15.22 -12.19
N THR A 86 -0.76 15.76 -13.27
CA THR A 86 -1.21 16.98 -13.96
C THR A 86 -2.73 16.98 -14.19
N ARG A 87 -3.42 18.02 -13.70
CA ARG A 87 -4.89 18.19 -13.73
C ARG A 87 -5.70 17.09 -13.00
N GLN A 88 -5.08 16.22 -12.20
CA GLN A 88 -5.77 15.17 -11.44
C GLN A 88 -5.65 15.36 -9.93
N PHE A 89 -4.43 15.50 -9.40
CA PHE A 89 -4.12 15.74 -7.98
C PHE A 89 -2.63 15.99 -7.73
N LEU A 90 -2.31 16.57 -6.57
CA LEU A 90 -0.98 16.50 -5.95
C LEU A 90 -1.01 15.43 -4.84
N GLY A 91 -0.04 14.52 -4.87
CA GLY A 91 0.18 13.51 -3.84
C GLY A 91 1.48 13.76 -3.08
N GLU A 92 1.42 13.75 -1.76
CA GLU A 92 2.58 13.95 -0.87
C GLU A 92 2.79 12.80 0.12
N VAL A 93 3.96 12.76 0.77
CA VAL A 93 4.16 12.00 2.00
C VAL A 93 3.71 12.88 3.19
N PRO A 94 2.61 12.54 3.87
CA PRO A 94 2.05 13.35 4.96
C PRO A 94 2.73 13.08 6.31
N PRO A 95 2.35 13.80 7.38
CA PRO A 95 2.52 13.33 8.77
C PRO A 95 1.80 11.98 9.03
N LEU A 96 1.92 11.46 10.25
CA LEU A 96 1.22 10.24 10.67
C LEU A 96 -0.30 10.42 10.60
N LEU A 97 -0.98 9.55 9.83
CA LEU A 97 -2.43 9.53 9.65
C LEU A 97 -3.01 8.13 9.88
N ASN A 98 -4.31 8.08 10.18
CA ASN A 98 -5.07 6.84 10.31
C ASN A 98 -5.27 6.11 8.97
N HIS A 99 -5.30 6.86 7.86
CA HIS A 99 -5.54 6.35 6.51
C HIS A 99 -4.65 7.09 5.49
N TYR A 100 -4.30 6.38 4.41
CA TYR A 100 -3.51 6.90 3.31
C TYR A 100 -4.18 6.55 1.98
N HIS A 101 -3.98 7.42 1.00
CA HIS A 101 -4.48 7.25 -0.35
C HIS A 101 -3.49 6.45 -1.18
N ILE A 102 -4.00 5.61 -2.08
CA ILE A 102 -3.19 5.00 -3.14
C ILE A 102 -3.01 6.07 -4.22
N LEU A 103 -1.77 6.55 -4.36
CA LEU A 103 -1.41 7.59 -5.31
C LEU A 103 -1.10 7.03 -6.70
N SER A 104 -0.83 5.72 -6.85
CA SER A 104 -0.61 5.10 -8.16
C SER A 104 -0.99 3.62 -8.16
N GLN A 105 -1.45 3.10 -9.31
CA GLN A 105 -1.62 1.66 -9.51
C GLN A 105 -0.29 0.89 -9.34
N GLY A 106 0.87 1.52 -9.55
CA GLY A 106 2.17 0.92 -9.24
C GLY A 106 2.46 0.72 -7.74
N GLY A 107 1.57 1.15 -6.84
CA GLY A 107 1.71 0.94 -5.40
C GLY A 107 2.43 2.05 -4.63
N VAL A 108 2.40 3.28 -5.14
CA VAL A 108 2.78 4.48 -4.38
C VAL A 108 1.60 4.92 -3.52
N CYS A 109 1.85 5.32 -2.27
CA CYS A 109 0.85 5.80 -1.32
C CYS A 109 1.28 7.09 -0.60
N GLY A 110 0.31 7.78 -0.01
CA GLY A 110 0.52 9.08 0.65
C GLY A 110 -0.79 9.81 0.91
N ARG A 111 -0.78 11.14 0.87
CA ARG A 111 -1.98 11.99 0.98
C ARG A 111 -2.22 12.74 -0.32
N VAL A 112 -3.48 12.79 -0.77
CA VAL A 112 -3.92 13.72 -1.81
C VAL A 112 -4.17 15.09 -1.17
N VAL A 113 -3.66 16.14 -1.82
CA VAL A 113 -3.84 17.56 -1.47
C VAL A 113 -4.74 18.22 -2.50
#